data_AF-A0A822YCH3-F1
#
_entry.id   AF-A0A822YCH3-F1
#
_cell.length_a   1.000
_cell.length_b   1.000
_cell.length_c   1.000
_cell.angle_alpha   90.00
_cell.angle_beta   90.00
_cell.angle_gamma   90.00
#
_symmetry.space_group_name_H-M   'P 1'
#
loop_
_entity.id
_entity.type
_entity.pdbx_description
1 polymer ?
#
loop_
_entity_poly.entity_id
_entity_poly.type
_entity_poly.pdbx_seq_one_letter_code
_entity_poly.pdbx_strand_id
1 'polypeptide(L)'
;MAVAGVMLLLFHQLLLLFLLLFLSLFMATATSSPIMTKPDCPDKCGNITVPYPFGLGKDPSCYREGFQLLCNHTFTPSKLFLPNISHFRRHRTELNGMATELIN
;
A
#
# COMPACT_ATOMS: atom_id res chain seq x y z
N MET A 1 8.89 21.03 -55.41
CA MET A 1 9.73 20.26 -54.45
C MET A 1 9.80 20.90 -53.06
N ALA A 2 9.97 22.22 -52.92
CA ALA A 2 10.04 22.89 -51.60
C ALA A 2 8.77 22.75 -50.75
N VAL A 3 7.58 22.86 -51.36
CA VAL A 3 6.29 22.79 -50.65
C VAL A 3 6.00 21.41 -50.05
N ALA A 4 6.40 20.33 -50.73
CA ALA A 4 6.23 18.97 -50.22
C ALA A 4 7.14 18.70 -49.01
N GLY A 5 8.36 19.27 -49.02
CA GLY A 5 9.28 19.22 -47.89
C GLY A 5 8.74 19.98 -46.67
N VAL A 6 8.18 21.18 -46.87
CA VAL A 6 7.56 21.97 -45.79
C VAL A 6 6.37 21.22 -45.19
N MET A 7 5.51 20.60 -46.01
CA MET A 7 4.36 19.82 -45.52
C MET A 7 4.79 18.58 -44.73
N LEU A 8 5.88 17.89 -45.15
CA LEU A 8 6.43 16.74 -44.42
C LEU A 8 7.02 17.15 -43.05
N LEU A 9 7.70 18.30 -43.00
CA LEU A 9 8.23 18.88 -41.77
C LEU A 9 7.10 19.28 -40.81
N LEU A 10 6.03 19.91 -41.31
CA LEU A 10 4.86 20.25 -40.51
C LEU A 10 4.16 19.01 -39.94
N PHE A 11 4.02 17.95 -40.75
CA PHE A 11 3.44 16.69 -40.29
C PHE A 11 4.29 16.02 -39.20
N HIS A 12 5.61 16.02 -39.36
CA HIS A 12 6.53 15.49 -38.35
C HIS A 12 6.47 16.29 -37.04
N GLN A 13 6.43 17.62 -37.11
CA GLN A 13 6.29 18.49 -35.94
C GLN A 13 4.96 18.23 -35.21
N LEU A 14 3.85 18.06 -35.94
CA LEU A 14 2.54 17.74 -35.37
C LEU A 14 2.53 16.37 -34.68
N LEU A 15 3.19 15.37 -35.28
CA LEU A 15 3.31 14.03 -34.71
C LEU A 15 4.14 14.03 -33.41
N LEU A 16 5.26 14.76 -33.37
CA LEU A 16 6.08 14.90 -32.16
C LEU A 16 5.31 15.61 -31.03
N LEU A 17 4.57 16.67 -31.35
CA LEU A 17 3.75 17.39 -30.38
C LEU A 17 2.68 16.47 -29.76
N PHE A 18 2.01 15.67 -30.58
CA PHE A 18 0.99 14.72 -30.13
C PHE A 18 1.58 13.62 -29.24
N LEU A 19 2.76 13.08 -29.59
CA LEU A 19 3.45 12.07 -28.80
C LEU A 19 3.84 12.61 -27.42
N LEU A 20 4.35 13.85 -27.34
CA LEU A 20 4.68 14.49 -26.06
C LEU A 20 3.44 14.73 -25.19
N LEU A 21 2.32 15.14 -25.79
CA LEU A 21 1.06 15.32 -25.07
C LEU A 21 0.55 13.99 -24.50
N PHE A 22 0.61 12.91 -25.29
CA PHE A 22 0.21 11.58 -24.85
C PHE A 22 1.10 11.06 -23.71
N LEU A 23 2.42 11.29 -23.77
CA LEU A 23 3.36 10.89 -22.73
C LEU A 23 3.11 11.62 -21.41
N SER A 24 2.73 12.90 -21.46
CA SER A 24 2.39 13.69 -20.27
C SER A 24 1.13 13.18 -19.57
N LEU A 25 0.21 12.56 -20.31
CA LEU A 25 -1.04 12.01 -19.77
C LEU A 25 -0.82 10.72 -18.97
N PHE A 26 0.32 10.05 -19.16
CA PHE A 26 0.72 8.83 -18.45
C PHE A 26 1.45 9.08 -17.13
N MET A 27 1.64 10.35 -16.72
CA MET A 27 2.17 10.66 -15.39
C MET A 27 1.08 10.39 -14.34
N ALA A 28 0.99 9.14 -13.91
CA ALA A 28 0.29 8.79 -12.68
C ALA A 28 1.06 9.39 -11.51
N THR A 29 0.59 10.53 -10.99
CA THR A 29 1.03 11.03 -9.70
C THR A 29 0.63 9.98 -8.66
N ALA A 30 1.58 9.20 -8.18
CA ALA A 30 1.40 8.40 -6.97
C ALA A 30 1.27 9.38 -5.80
N THR A 31 0.05 9.86 -5.57
CA THR A 31 -0.26 10.59 -4.34
C THR A 31 -0.18 9.57 -3.23
N SER A 32 0.93 9.59 -2.48
CA SER A 32 0.96 8.94 -1.18
C SER A 32 -0.13 9.58 -0.34
N SER A 33 -1.22 8.86 -0.13
CA SER A 33 -2.27 9.29 0.79
C SER A 33 -1.60 9.62 2.11
N PRO A 34 -1.87 10.80 2.71
CA PRO A 34 -1.27 11.11 3.99
C PRO A 34 -1.67 10.02 4.99
N ILE A 35 -0.73 9.61 5.84
CA ILE A 35 -0.98 8.65 6.92
C ILE A 35 -2.00 9.30 7.85
N MET A 36 -3.26 8.99 7.63
CA MET A 36 -4.39 9.51 8.38
C MET A 36 -4.85 8.40 9.30
N THR A 37 -4.41 8.46 10.55
CA THR A 37 -5.01 7.63 11.59
C THR A 37 -6.21 8.39 12.13
N LYS A 38 -7.27 7.65 12.45
CA LYS A 38 -8.47 8.25 13.02
C LYS A 38 -8.13 8.91 14.37
N PRO A 39 -8.63 10.12 14.65
CA PRO A 39 -8.42 10.74 15.95
C PRO A 39 -8.95 9.82 17.07
N ASP A 40 -8.24 9.84 18.21
CA ASP A 40 -8.50 9.00 19.39
C ASP A 40 -8.12 7.50 19.25
N CYS A 41 -7.54 7.10 18.12
CA CYS A 41 -7.07 5.74 17.91
C CYS A 41 -5.54 5.63 18.01
N PRO A 42 -5.01 4.54 18.60
CA PRO A 42 -3.59 4.29 18.59
C PRO A 42 -3.09 4.09 17.16
N ASP A 43 -2.12 4.90 16.77
CA ASP A 43 -1.53 4.94 15.43
C ASP A 43 -0.16 4.27 15.37
N LYS A 44 0.41 3.84 16.51
CA LYS A 44 1.76 3.26 16.56
C LYS A 44 1.84 1.95 17.32
N CYS A 45 2.66 1.05 16.80
CA CYS A 45 3.12 -0.14 17.49
C CYS A 45 4.65 -0.19 17.41
N GLY A 46 5.34 0.10 18.51
CA GLY A 46 6.79 0.30 18.49
C GLY A 46 7.16 1.47 17.58
N ASN A 47 7.99 1.21 16.57
CA ASN A 47 8.42 2.21 15.57
C ASN A 47 7.58 2.20 14.28
N ILE A 48 6.46 1.49 14.26
CA ILE A 48 5.62 1.34 13.06
C ILE A 48 4.37 2.22 13.22
N THR A 49 4.14 3.12 12.27
CA THR A 49 2.89 3.90 12.16
C THR A 49 1.88 3.15 11.30
N VAL A 50 0.63 3.11 11.75
CA VAL A 50 -0.48 2.35 11.18
C VAL A 50 -1.52 3.32 10.61
N PRO A 51 -1.62 3.45 9.28
CA PRO A 51 -2.63 4.28 8.63
C PRO A 51 -3.99 3.58 8.58
N TYR A 52 -5.08 4.35 8.60
CA TYR A 52 -6.40 3.84 8.19
C TYR A 52 -6.33 3.32 6.73
N PRO A 53 -6.99 2.21 6.35
CA PRO A 53 -8.04 1.45 7.04
C PRO A 53 -7.57 0.48 8.12
N PHE A 54 -6.25 0.36 8.33
CA PHE A 54 -5.70 -0.45 9.42
C PHE A 54 -5.79 0.30 10.74
N GLY A 55 -5.91 -0.45 11.83
CA GLY A 55 -6.00 0.17 13.14
C GLY A 55 -5.68 -0.79 14.27
N LEU A 56 -5.30 -0.21 15.39
CA LEU A 56 -4.90 -0.90 16.60
C LEU A 56 -5.99 -0.76 17.67
N GLY A 57 -6.04 -1.72 18.59
CA GLY A 57 -6.92 -1.67 19.76
C GLY A 57 -8.18 -2.52 19.64
N LYS A 58 -9.02 -2.42 20.69
CA LYS A 58 -10.27 -3.17 20.84
C LYS A 58 -11.47 -2.41 20.28
N ASP A 59 -11.33 -1.10 20.04
CA ASP A 59 -12.39 -0.28 19.49
C ASP A 59 -12.54 -0.56 17.99
N PRO A 60 -13.68 -1.11 17.53
CA PRO A 60 -13.93 -1.35 16.11
C PRO A 60 -14.01 -0.06 15.29
N SER A 61 -14.12 1.09 15.94
CA SER A 61 -14.12 2.39 15.27
C SER A 61 -12.75 2.79 14.74
N CYS A 62 -11.67 2.12 15.16
CA CYS A 62 -10.29 2.45 14.81
C CYS A 62 -9.77 1.77 13.55
N TYR A 63 -10.49 0.79 13.01
CA TYR A 63 -10.11 0.04 11.82
C TYR A 63 -11.33 -0.28 10.98
N ARG A 64 -11.10 -0.58 9.70
CA ARG A 64 -12.13 -1.21 8.87
C ARG A 64 -12.24 -2.69 9.23
N GLU A 65 -13.44 -3.26 9.12
CA GLU A 65 -13.65 -4.71 9.32
C GLU A 65 -12.65 -5.54 8.52
N GLY A 66 -11.95 -6.46 9.19
CA GLY A 66 -10.87 -7.28 8.61
C GLY A 66 -9.48 -6.63 8.57
N PHE A 67 -9.35 -5.35 8.95
CA PHE A 67 -8.08 -4.60 8.99
C PHE A 67 -7.59 -4.32 10.42
N GLN A 68 -8.15 -5.00 11.42
CA GLN A 68 -7.66 -4.94 12.80
C GLN A 68 -6.22 -5.47 12.86
N LEU A 69 -5.38 -4.82 13.67
CA LEU A 69 -4.02 -5.23 13.97
C LEU A 69 -3.84 -5.35 15.49
N LEU A 70 -2.96 -6.25 15.90
CA LEU A 70 -2.58 -6.44 17.30
C LEU A 70 -1.15 -5.94 17.51
N CYS A 71 -0.95 -5.16 18.58
CA CYS A 71 0.39 -4.80 19.01
C CYS A 71 0.79 -5.66 20.22
N ASN A 72 1.85 -6.44 20.07
CA ASN A 72 2.41 -7.21 21.16
C ASN A 72 3.53 -6.41 21.85
N HIS A 73 3.21 -5.94 23.05
CA HIS A 73 4.12 -5.17 23.89
C HIS A 73 5.07 -6.03 24.75
N THR A 74 4.98 -7.36 24.70
CA THR A 74 5.93 -8.24 25.41
C THR A 74 7.28 -8.35 24.71
N PHE A 75 7.37 -7.91 23.45
CA PHE A 75 8.61 -7.80 22.70
C PHE A 75 9.20 -6.40 22.82
N THR A 76 10.52 -6.32 22.82
CA THR A 76 11.27 -5.07 22.78
C THR A 76 12.15 -5.06 21.53
N PRO A 77 11.83 -4.27 20.48
CA PRO A 77 10.67 -3.38 20.36
C PRO A 77 9.34 -4.13 20.15
N SER A 78 8.22 -3.47 20.45
CA SER A 78 6.88 -4.06 20.30
C SER A 78 6.63 -4.49 18.85
N LYS A 79 6.03 -5.68 18.68
CA LYS A 79 5.81 -6.29 17.36
C LYS A 79 4.34 -6.22 16.94
N LEU A 80 4.11 -5.93 15.67
CA LEU A 80 2.79 -5.84 15.07
C LEU A 80 2.38 -7.19 14.48
N PHE A 81 1.16 -7.64 14.76
CA PHE A 81 0.61 -8.92 14.33
C PHE A 81 -0.75 -8.75 13.65
N LEU A 82 -1.01 -9.63 12.69
CA LEU A 82 -2.35 -9.79 12.11
C LEU A 82 -3.17 -10.68 13.06
N PRO A 83 -4.43 -10.33 13.35
CA PRO A 83 -5.34 -11.23 14.04
C PRO A 83 -5.45 -12.52 13.24
N ASN A 84 -5.60 -13.64 13.95
CA ASN A 84 -5.81 -14.93 13.32
C ASN A 84 -7.22 -14.95 12.71
N ILE A 85 -7.33 -14.39 11.50
CA ILE A 85 -8.53 -14.47 10.69
C ILE A 85 -8.49 -15.86 10.05
N SER A 86 -9.30 -16.77 10.60
CA SER A 86 -9.59 -18.08 10.00
C SER A 86 -10.10 -17.99 8.54
N HIS A 87 -10.40 -16.78 8.08
CA HIS A 87 -10.83 -16.45 6.72
C HIS A 87 -9.70 -16.26 5.71
N PHE A 88 -8.44 -16.08 6.15
CA PHE A 88 -7.29 -16.10 5.25
C PHE A 88 -6.68 -17.50 5.25
N ARG A 89 -7.47 -18.47 4.76
CA ARG A 89 -7.00 -19.81 4.41
C ARG A 89 -6.05 -19.68 3.21
N ARG A 90 -4.82 -19.20 3.45
CA ARG A 90 -3.73 -19.42 2.51
C ARG A 90 -3.49 -20.92 2.50
N HIS A 91 -3.71 -21.51 1.33
CA HIS A 91 -3.46 -22.91 1.00
C HIS A 91 -2.04 -23.32 1.42
N ARG A 92 -1.85 -23.76 2.67
CA ARG A 92 -0.68 -24.52 3.08
C ARG A 92 -1.07 -25.39 4.28
N THR A 93 -1.21 -26.66 3.95
CA THR A 93 -1.17 -27.83 4.82
C THR A 93 -0.21 -27.65 6.00
N GLU A 94 -0.61 -28.20 7.16
CA GLU A 94 0.20 -28.44 8.36
C GLU A 94 0.91 -27.23 9.01
N LEU A 95 0.18 -26.53 9.89
CA LEU A 95 0.80 -25.91 11.07
C LEU A 95 0.13 -26.41 12.37
N ASN A 96 -0.28 -27.68 12.37
CA ASN A 96 -0.51 -28.44 13.59
C ASN A 96 0.82 -28.93 14.21
N GLY A 97 1.96 -28.29 13.85
CA GLY A 97 3.32 -28.74 14.19
C GLY A 97 4.35 -27.62 14.38
N MET A 98 3.95 -26.35 14.58
CA MET A 98 4.90 -25.28 14.93
C MET A 98 4.61 -24.69 16.32
N ALA A 99 4.27 -25.56 17.27
CA ALA A 99 4.33 -25.28 18.70
C ALA A 99 5.70 -25.68 19.31
N THR A 100 6.65 -26.15 18.50
CA THR A 100 7.93 -26.71 18.99
C THR A 100 9.08 -26.42 18.02
N GLU A 101 9.43 -25.15 17.79
CA GLU A 101 10.82 -24.76 17.43
C GLU A 101 11.01 -23.24 17.44
N LEU A 102 10.97 -22.62 18.63
CA LEU A 102 11.69 -21.35 18.87
C LEU A 102 12.30 -21.36 20.29
N ILE A 103 12.70 -22.56 20.75
CA ILE A 103 13.53 -22.77 21.94
C ILE A 103 14.75 -23.62 21.53
N ASN A 104 15.54 -23.10 20.60
CA ASN A 104 16.98 -23.33 20.56
C ASN A 104 17.65 -22.19 19.79
#